data_AF-A0A3P7KWC6-F1
#
_entry.id   AF-A0A3P7KWC6-F1
#
_cell.length_a   1.000
_cell.length_b   1.000
_cell.length_c   1.000
_cell.angle_alpha   90.00
_cell.angle_beta   90.00
_cell.angle_gamma   90.00
#
_symmetry.space_group_name_H-M   'P 1'
#
loop_
_entity.id
_entity.type
_entity.pdbx_description
1 polymer ?
#
loop_
_entity_poly.entity_id
_entity_poly.type
_entity_poly.pdbx_seq_one_letter_code
_entity_poly.pdbx_strand_id
1 'polypeptide(L)'
;MCLSYTVDFLKIPQGPPLHLYADREYISTQGCLPNTLLDFWRMVWQENTRVIVMTTKEMERSRSKCHVYWPALREELNLREYVIKTVEEIKVPGDNGLDMFIKRRFMVAKKGLLFSII
;
A
#
# COMPACT_ATOMS: atom_id res chain seq x y z
N MET A 1 -12.20 0.10 4.24
CA MET A 1 -11.71 -1.19 3.74
C MET A 1 -10.40 -0.91 3.01
N CYS A 2 -9.36 -1.71 3.19
CA CYS A 2 -8.10 -1.55 2.47
C CYS A 2 -8.00 -2.71 1.47
N LEU A 3 -7.90 -2.40 0.18
CA LEU A 3 -7.67 -3.39 -0.86
C LEU A 3 -6.19 -3.34 -1.23
N SER A 4 -5.48 -4.44 -1.05
CA SER A 4 -4.09 -4.57 -1.49
C SER A 4 -4.07 -5.38 -2.80
N TYR A 5 -3.27 -4.93 -3.76
CA TYR A 5 -3.19 -5.48 -5.11
C TYR A 5 -1.76 -5.93 -5.38
N THR A 6 -1.61 -7.19 -5.77
CA THR A 6 -0.42 -7.66 -6.47
C THR A 6 -0.72 -7.50 -7.95
N VAL A 7 -0.26 -6.39 -8.54
CA VAL A 7 -0.40 -6.14 -9.97
C VAL A 7 0.97 -6.00 -10.60
N ASP A 8 1.31 -6.97 -11.44
CA ASP A 8 2.32 -6.82 -12.47
C ASP A 8 1.76 -5.89 -13.55
N PHE A 9 2.14 -4.62 -13.43
CA PHE A 9 2.17 -3.56 -14.45
C PHE A 9 0.87 -3.16 -15.19
N LEU A 10 0.52 -1.88 -14.97
CA LEU A 10 0.22 -0.86 -16.00
C LEU A 10 -0.61 -1.28 -17.23
N LYS A 11 -1.82 -0.72 -17.37
CA LYS A 11 -2.56 -0.78 -18.64
C LYS A 11 -1.85 0.04 -19.74
N ILE A 12 -1.53 -0.64 -20.84
CA ILE A 12 -1.15 -0.05 -22.13
C ILE A 12 -2.44 0.44 -22.84
N PRO A 13 -2.52 1.68 -23.31
CA PRO A 13 -3.63 2.12 -24.16
C PRO A 13 -3.60 1.37 -25.50
N GLN A 14 -4.73 0.82 -25.94
CA GLN A 14 -4.96 0.05 -27.20
C GLN A 14 -4.64 -1.46 -27.21
N GLY A 15 -4.53 -2.12 -26.04
CA GLY A 15 -4.47 -3.59 -25.96
C GLY A 15 -5.85 -4.25 -25.82
N PRO A 16 -6.02 -5.54 -26.17
CA PRO A 16 -7.25 -6.31 -25.90
C PRO A 16 -7.60 -6.28 -24.39
N PRO A 17 -8.86 -6.59 -24.00
CA PRO A 17 -9.27 -6.56 -22.59
C PRO A 17 -8.34 -7.40 -21.71
N LEU A 18 -7.53 -6.74 -20.87
CA LEU A 18 -6.48 -7.37 -20.05
C LEU A 18 -6.99 -8.47 -19.09
N HIS A 19 -8.31 -8.58 -18.86
CA HIS A 19 -8.88 -9.61 -17.99
C HIS A 19 -8.80 -11.03 -18.60
N LEU A 20 -8.47 -11.16 -19.89
CA LEU A 20 -8.31 -12.44 -20.58
C LEU A 20 -6.84 -12.92 -20.63
N TYR A 21 -5.88 -12.09 -20.22
CA TYR A 21 -4.44 -12.35 -20.40
C TYR A 21 -3.60 -12.20 -19.12
N ALA A 22 -4.21 -11.79 -18.01
CA ALA A 22 -3.53 -11.66 -16.73
C ALA A 22 -4.48 -12.10 -15.62
N ASP A 23 -4.07 -13.13 -14.87
CA ASP A 23 -4.71 -13.48 -13.61
C ASP A 23 -4.52 -12.30 -12.66
N ARG A 24 -5.60 -11.55 -12.44
CA ARG A 24 -5.59 -10.42 -11.51
C ARG A 24 -5.90 -10.93 -10.12
N GLU A 25 -4.91 -10.82 -9.24
CA GLU A 25 -5.03 -11.24 -7.85
C GLU A 25 -5.25 -10.05 -6.92
N TYR A 26 -6.17 -10.22 -5.97
CA TYR A 26 -6.59 -9.17 -5.05
C TYR A 26 -6.63 -9.72 -3.63
N ILE A 27 -6.09 -8.94 -2.69
CA ILE A 27 -6.21 -9.22 -1.26
C ILE A 27 -7.14 -8.19 -0.65
N SER A 28 -8.31 -8.64 -0.23
CA SER A 28 -9.24 -7.83 0.54
C SER A 28 -8.94 -7.95 2.02
N THR A 29 -8.70 -6.82 2.70
CA THR A 29 -8.42 -6.80 4.13
C THR A 29 -9.10 -5.65 4.86
N GLN A 30 -9.18 -5.77 6.18
CA GLN A 30 -9.71 -4.72 7.05
C GLN A 30 -8.78 -3.50 7.09
N GLY A 31 -9.28 -2.38 7.62
CA GLY A 31 -8.40 -1.26 7.98
C GLY A 31 -7.46 -1.67 9.11
N CYS A 32 -6.22 -1.17 9.09
CA CYS A 32 -5.23 -1.53 10.10
C CYS A 32 -5.68 -1.10 11.51
N LEU A 33 -5.40 -1.95 12.49
CA LEU A 33 -5.44 -1.63 13.91
C LEU A 33 -4.01 -1.36 14.41
N PRO A 34 -3.82 -0.65 15.54
CA PRO A 34 -2.49 -0.38 16.08
C PRO A 34 -1.65 -1.65 16.29
N ASN A 35 -2.28 -2.73 16.74
CA ASN A 35 -1.63 -4.01 17.00
C ASN A 35 -1.45 -4.91 15.76
N THR A 36 -2.02 -4.54 14.60
CA THR A 36 -1.92 -5.33 13.36
C THR A 36 -1.06 -4.66 12.28
N LEU A 37 -0.36 -3.55 12.61
CA LEU A 37 0.50 -2.83 11.66
C LEU A 37 1.61 -3.72 11.09
N LEU A 38 2.27 -4.48 11.95
CA LEU A 38 3.32 -5.40 11.55
C LEU A 38 2.77 -6.51 10.63
N ASP A 39 1.62 -7.08 10.98
CA ASP A 39 1.01 -8.15 10.18
C ASP A 39 0.61 -7.66 8.80
N PHE A 40 0.09 -6.42 8.70
CA PHE A 40 -0.22 -5.78 7.42
C PHE A 40 1.01 -5.63 6.53
N TRP A 41 2.10 -5.07 7.05
CA TRP A 41 3.32 -4.90 6.25
C TRP A 41 4.03 -6.23 5.94
N ARG A 42 3.93 -7.21 6.84
CA ARG A 42 4.39 -8.58 6.58
C ARG A 42 3.61 -9.20 5.41
N MET A 43 2.29 -9.08 5.39
CA MET A 43 1.44 -9.53 4.28
C MET A 43 1.82 -8.84 2.97
N VAL A 44 1.93 -7.50 2.97
CA VAL A 44 2.35 -6.73 1.78
C VAL A 44 3.69 -7.22 1.24
N TRP A 45 4.65 -7.51 2.11
CA TRP A 45 5.95 -8.04 1.72
C TRP A 45 5.89 -9.48 1.19
N GLN A 46 5.20 -10.38 1.90
CA GLN A 46 5.10 -11.81 1.54
C GLN A 46 4.41 -12.02 0.20
N GLU A 47 3.32 -11.28 -0.04
CA GLU A 47 2.50 -11.38 -1.25
C GLU A 47 3.04 -10.52 -2.39
N ASN A 48 4.23 -9.92 -2.21
CA ASN A 48 4.88 -9.05 -3.19
C ASN A 48 3.96 -7.93 -3.71
N THR A 49 3.07 -7.43 -2.85
CA THR A 49 2.08 -6.39 -3.18
C THR A 49 2.78 -5.10 -3.59
N ARG A 50 2.40 -4.56 -4.75
CA ARG A 50 3.00 -3.34 -5.32
C ARG A 50 2.08 -2.12 -5.22
N VAL A 51 0.78 -2.34 -5.02
CA VAL A 51 -0.21 -1.27 -4.94
C VAL A 51 -1.14 -1.53 -3.76
N ILE A 52 -1.34 -0.51 -2.93
CA ILE A 52 -2.32 -0.52 -1.83
C ILE A 52 -3.35 0.56 -2.15
N VAL A 53 -4.63 0.20 -2.16
CA VAL A 53 -5.76 1.12 -2.33
C VAL A 53 -6.54 1.19 -1.03
N MET A 54 -6.50 2.37 -0.41
CA MET A 54 -7.30 2.67 0.77
C MET A 54 -8.56 3.44 0.35
N THR A 55 -9.72 2.87 0.61
CA THR A 55 -11.02 3.44 0.17
C THR A 55 -11.75 4.21 1.27
N THR A 56 -11.10 4.47 2.41
CA THR A 56 -11.67 5.14 3.59
C THR A 56 -10.71 6.22 4.08
N LYS A 57 -11.24 7.25 4.73
CA LYS A 57 -10.40 8.15 5.56
C LYS A 57 -10.00 7.43 6.86
N GLU A 58 -8.95 7.92 7.52
CA GLU A 58 -8.51 7.43 8.84
C GLU A 58 -9.61 7.60 9.90
N MET A 59 -10.32 8.71 9.82
CA MET A 59 -11.44 9.05 10.70
C MET A 59 -12.67 9.46 9.89
N GLU A 60 -13.82 8.93 10.27
CA GLU A 60 -15.12 9.27 9.68
C GLU A 60 -16.15 9.47 10.79
N ARG A 61 -16.88 10.59 10.75
CA ARG A 61 -17.89 10.94 11.78
C ARG A 61 -17.32 10.80 13.21
N SER A 62 -16.08 11.27 13.40
CA SER A 62 -15.32 11.20 14.66
C SER A 62 -15.01 9.78 15.17
N ARG A 63 -15.12 8.76 14.31
CA ARG A 63 -14.74 7.38 14.62
C ARG A 63 -13.51 6.98 13.81
N SER A 64 -12.53 6.39 14.49
CA SER A 64 -11.37 5.78 13.83
C SER A 64 -11.82 4.60 12.97
N LYS A 65 -11.43 4.61 11.69
CA LYS A 65 -11.73 3.58 10.69
C LYS A 65 -10.50 2.79 10.29
N CYS A 66 -9.34 3.43 10.30
CA CYS A 66 -8.07 2.82 9.95
C CYS A 66 -6.97 3.55 10.70
N HIS A 67 -6.15 2.81 11.42
CA HIS A 67 -4.92 3.34 11.96
C HIS A 67 -3.94 3.64 10.83
N VAL A 68 -3.17 4.71 10.97
CA VAL A 68 -2.18 5.14 9.99
C VAL A 68 -1.07 4.10 9.94
N TYR A 69 -0.91 3.45 8.79
CA TYR A 69 0.10 2.41 8.59
C TYR A 69 1.31 2.90 7.80
N TRP A 70 1.39 4.18 7.48
CA TRP A 70 2.50 4.80 6.76
C TRP A 70 3.10 5.96 7.56
N PRO A 71 4.41 6.23 7.44
CA PRO A 71 5.01 7.42 8.05
C PRO A 71 4.66 8.69 7.26
N ALA A 72 4.86 9.85 7.86
CA ALA A 72 4.73 11.12 7.12
C ALA A 72 5.78 11.22 6.00
N LEU A 73 5.60 12.19 5.09
CA LEU A 73 6.51 12.43 3.98
C LEU A 73 7.95 12.65 4.49
N ARG A 74 8.91 11.90 3.95
CA ARG A 74 10.34 11.88 4.34
C ARG A 74 10.63 11.34 5.75
N GLU A 75 9.64 10.77 6.42
CA GLU A 75 9.85 10.03 7.66
C GLU A 75 9.92 8.52 7.42
N GLU A 76 10.32 7.78 8.44
CA GLU A 76 10.38 6.33 8.42
C GLU A 76 9.58 5.70 9.57
N LEU A 77 8.89 4.61 9.26
CA LEU A 77 8.21 3.75 10.22
C LEU A 77 9.02 2.46 10.35
N ASN A 78 9.51 2.20 11.56
CA ASN A 78 10.26 1.00 11.90
C ASN A 78 9.34 -0.02 12.58
N LEU A 79 9.13 -1.18 11.95
CA LEU A 79 8.29 -2.27 12.45
C LEU A 79 9.11 -3.56 12.51
N ARG A 80 9.77 -3.80 13.64
CA ARG A 80 10.68 -4.95 13.82
C ARG A 80 11.69 -5.06 12.66
N GLU A 81 11.53 -6.04 11.79
CA GLU A 81 12.36 -6.26 10.61
C GLU A 81 11.97 -5.41 9.40
N TYR A 82 10.85 -4.70 9.38
CA TYR A 82 10.44 -3.85 8.25
C TYR A 82 10.75 -2.37 8.50
N VAL A 83 11.19 -1.68 7.46
CA VAL A 83 11.34 -0.22 7.40
C VAL A 83 10.51 0.30 6.24
N ILE A 84 9.60 1.20 6.52
CA ILE A 84 8.74 1.84 5.52
C ILE A 84 9.09 3.31 5.47
N LYS A 85 9.27 3.87 4.27
CA LYS A 85 9.54 5.30 4.04
C LYS A 85 8.54 5.85 3.05
N THR A 86 7.95 7.00 3.36
CA THR A 86 7.14 7.74 2.39
C THR A 86 8.06 8.66 1.61
N VAL A 87 8.34 8.30 0.35
CA VAL A 87 9.30 9.03 -0.50
C VAL A 87 8.63 10.12 -1.34
N GLU A 88 7.33 9.98 -1.60
CA GLU A 88 6.53 10.93 -2.37
C GLU A 88 5.10 10.92 -1.86
N GLU A 89 4.47 12.09 -1.81
CA GLU A 89 3.04 12.27 -1.57
C GLU A 89 2.52 13.34 -2.53
N ILE A 90 1.54 12.98 -3.36
CA ILE A 90 0.89 13.89 -4.30
C ILE A 90 -0.63 13.82 -4.14
N LYS A 91 -1.27 14.99 -4.21
CA LYS A 91 -2.71 15.12 -4.31
C LYS A 91 -3.07 15.09 -5.78
N VAL A 92 -3.83 14.09 -6.19
CA VAL A 92 -4.24 13.90 -7.59
C VAL A 92 -5.71 14.27 -7.70
N PRO A 93 -6.06 15.30 -8.50
CA PRO A 93 -7.45 15.58 -8.82
C PRO A 93 -8.01 14.44 -9.68
N GLY A 94 -9.27 14.09 -9.43
CA GLY A 94 -10.03 13.17 -10.27
C GLY A 94 -10.38 13.81 -11.61
N ASP A 95 -10.76 12.98 -12.58
CA ASP A 95 -11.04 13.40 -13.96
C ASP A 95 -12.18 14.43 -14.06
N ASN A 96 -13.09 14.42 -13.08
CA ASN A 96 -14.21 15.35 -12.96
C ASN A 96 -13.86 16.66 -12.21
N GLY A 97 -12.64 16.77 -11.67
CA GLY A 97 -12.19 17.91 -10.84
C GLY A 97 -12.88 18.04 -9.48
N LEU A 98 -13.85 17.18 -9.17
CA LEU A 98 -14.65 17.20 -7.93
C LEU A 98 -14.10 16.24 -6.89
N ASP A 99 -13.53 15.13 -7.34
CA ASP A 99 -12.92 14.14 -6.47
C ASP A 99 -11.40 14.34 -6.40
N MET A 100 -10.79 13.92 -5.30
CA MET A 100 -9.34 13.96 -5.13
C MET A 100 -8.90 12.71 -4.38
N PHE A 101 -7.79 12.11 -4.81
CA PHE A 101 -7.12 11.06 -4.04
C PHE A 101 -5.68 11.46 -3.73
N ILE A 102 -5.11 10.82 -2.71
CA ILE A 102 -3.72 11.01 -2.34
C ILE A 102 -2.95 9.78 -2.82
N LYS A 103 -1.94 10.00 -3.67
CA LYS A 103 -1.01 8.95 -4.08
C LYS A 103 0.27 9.09 -3.27
N ARG A 104 0.65 8.02 -2.59
CA ARG A 104 1.92 7.92 -1.85
C ARG A 104 2.81 6.89 -2.51
N ARG A 105 4.10 7.21 -2.63
CA ARG A 105 5.13 6.25 -3.00
C ARG A 105 5.85 5.81 -1.74
N PHE A 106 5.89 4.50 -1.52
CA PHE A 106 6.59 3.91 -0.39
C PHE A 106 7.86 3.21 -0.85
N MET A 107 8.90 3.32 -0.04
CA MET A 107 10.03 2.41 -0.08
C MET A 107 9.91 1.49 1.14
N VAL A 108 9.86 0.18 0.90
CA VAL A 108 9.77 -0.84 1.94
C VAL A 108 11.06 -1.66 1.89
N ALA A 109 11.70 -1.82 3.04
CA ALA A 109 12.91 -2.64 3.18
C ALA A 109 12.72 -3.62 4.33
N LYS A 110 13.28 -4.83 4.19
CA LYS A 110 13.38 -5.82 5.27
C LYS A 110 14.82 -5.86 5.77
N LYS A 111 15.03 -5.57 7.06
CA LYS A 111 16.32 -5.65 7.74
C LYS A 111 16.78 -7.11 7.74
N GLY A 112 17.90 -7.36 7.07
CA GLY A 112 18.62 -8.63 7.12
C GLY A 112 18.10 -9.70 6.17
N LEU A 113 18.98 -10.07 5.23
CA LEU A 113 19.42 -11.45 5.10
C LEU A 113 20.95 -11.43 5.34
N LEU A 114 21.36 -11.17 6.59
CA LEU A 114 22.77 -11.27 6.97
C LEU A 114 23.09 -12.74 7.23
N PHE A 115 23.54 -13.45 6.19
CA PHE A 115 24.30 -14.68 6.39
C PHE A 115 25.78 -14.30 6.45
N SER A 116 26.40 -14.38 7.63
CA SER A 116 27.85 -14.55 7.71
C SER A 116 28.15 -16.02 7.47
N ILE A 117 28.85 -16.33 6.39
CA ILE A 117 29.46 -17.64 6.19
C ILE A 117 30.90 -17.51 6.71
N ILE A 118 31.33 -18.45 7.54
CA ILE A 118 32.73 -18.60 7.99
C ILE A 118 33.54 -19.23 6.85
#